data_AF-A0A7J2YW97-F1
#
_entry.id   AF-A0A7J2YW97-F1
#
_cell.length_a   1.000
_cell.length_b   1.000
_cell.length_c   1.000
_cell.angle_alpha   90.00
_cell.angle_beta   90.00
_cell.angle_gamma   90.00
#
_symmetry.space_group_name_H-M   'P 1'
#
loop_
_entity.id
_entity.type
_entity.pdbx_description
1 polymer ?
#
loop_
_entity_poly.entity_id
_entity_poly.type
_entity_poly.pdbx_seq_one_letter_code
_entity_poly.pdbx_strand_id
1 'polypeptide(L)'
;MAERTLKTAGWQAQARPAEGRELIESRQLIREVIFSLHREKAELLAKMGMPAQPVHLSQIFKEIESRIALRRSCGCWPHPPHEKRWWDRRVNETACPSYYDDGVPKIVSASAGLYMPNPLLFAKKTVEVTQ
;
A
#
# COMPACT_ATOMS: atom_id res chain seq x y z
N MET A 1 -14.77 42.82 -12.38
CA MET A 1 -14.19 41.50 -12.12
C MET A 1 -14.85 40.96 -10.86
N ALA A 2 -15.62 39.88 -10.97
CA ALA A 2 -16.27 39.25 -9.83
C ALA A 2 -16.18 37.73 -10.02
N GLU A 3 -15.84 37.06 -8.93
CA GLU A 3 -15.22 35.75 -8.86
C GLU A 3 -16.12 34.63 -9.42
N ARG A 4 -15.57 33.83 -10.33
CA ARG A 4 -16.08 32.50 -10.66
C ARG A 4 -15.78 31.56 -9.49
N THR A 5 -16.63 31.55 -8.47
CA THR A 5 -16.71 30.42 -7.53
C THR A 5 -17.32 29.24 -8.28
N LEU A 6 -16.44 28.44 -8.89
CA LEU A 6 -16.80 27.12 -9.42
C LEU A 6 -17.26 26.26 -8.25
N LYS A 7 -18.58 26.05 -8.18
CA LYS A 7 -19.21 24.98 -7.41
C LYS A 7 -18.59 23.65 -7.83
N THR A 8 -17.61 23.15 -7.08
CA THR A 8 -17.26 21.73 -7.04
C THR A 8 -18.36 21.01 -6.26
N ALA A 9 -19.54 20.96 -6.88
CA ALA A 9 -20.68 20.23 -6.34
C ALA A 9 -20.34 18.73 -6.37
N GLY A 10 -20.26 18.12 -5.17
CA GLY A 10 -20.48 16.69 -5.00
C GLY A 10 -19.31 15.87 -4.43
N TRP A 11 -18.09 16.40 -4.32
CA TRP A 11 -17.02 15.68 -3.62
C TRP A 11 -16.90 16.18 -2.18
N GLN A 12 -17.58 15.51 -1.25
CA GLN A 12 -17.31 15.66 0.17
C GLN A 12 -16.20 14.68 0.56
N ALA A 13 -15.19 15.18 1.27
CA ALA A 13 -14.21 14.32 1.92
C ALA A 13 -14.97 13.40 2.89
N GLN A 14 -15.04 12.12 2.58
CA GLN A 14 -15.66 11.16 3.47
C GLN A 14 -14.87 11.10 4.77
N ALA A 15 -15.57 11.15 5.91
CA ALA A 15 -14.96 11.00 7.22
C ALA A 15 -14.11 9.73 7.29
N ARG A 16 -12.99 9.80 8.02
CA ARG A 16 -12.14 8.64 8.29
C ARG A 16 -13.02 7.57 8.94
N PRO A 17 -13.12 6.35 8.38
CA PRO A 17 -13.87 5.28 9.02
C PRO A 17 -13.23 4.98 10.38
N ALA A 18 -14.05 4.70 11.39
CA ALA A 18 -13.57 4.26 12.69
C ALA A 18 -12.64 3.05 12.51
N GLU A 19 -11.48 3.06 13.19
CA GLU A 19 -10.48 2.00 13.03
C GLU A 19 -10.96 0.69 13.66
N GLY A 20 -11.72 -0.07 12.90
CA GLY A 20 -12.10 -1.44 13.23
C GLY A 20 -10.96 -2.42 12.97
N ARG A 21 -11.05 -3.58 13.62
CA ARG A 21 -10.12 -4.71 13.45
C ARG A 21 -9.88 -5.08 11.98
N GLU A 22 -10.93 -5.07 11.16
CA GLU A 22 -10.85 -5.35 9.73
C GLU A 22 -9.92 -4.40 8.97
N LEU A 23 -10.00 -3.09 9.26
CA LEU A 23 -9.17 -2.09 8.59
C LEU A 23 -7.70 -2.26 8.97
N ILE A 24 -7.42 -2.53 10.25
CA ILE A 24 -6.06 -2.76 10.76
C ILE A 24 -5.45 -3.98 10.07
N GLU A 25 -6.17 -5.11 10.06
CA GLU A 25 -5.69 -6.36 9.45
C GLU A 25 -5.57 -6.24 7.93
N SER A 26 -6.47 -5.52 7.27
CA SER A 26 -6.42 -5.28 5.82
C SER A 26 -5.23 -4.39 5.41
N ARG A 27 -4.96 -3.32 6.15
CA ARG A 27 -3.77 -2.48 5.92
C ARG A 27 -2.49 -3.25 6.20
N GLN A 28 -2.47 -4.09 7.24
CA GLN A 28 -1.34 -4.98 7.51
C GLN A 28 -1.10 -5.96 6.35
N LEU A 29 -2.15 -6.61 5.85
CA LEU A 29 -2.06 -7.49 4.69
C LEU A 29 -1.50 -6.77 3.46
N ILE A 30 -1.99 -5.56 3.15
CA ILE A 30 -1.52 -4.76 2.01
C ILE A 30 -0.01 -4.49 2.10
N ARG A 31 0.47 -4.12 3.30
CA ARG A 31 1.90 -3.92 3.53
C ARG A 31 2.68 -5.20 3.27
N GLU A 32 2.27 -6.31 3.85
CA GLU A 32 2.93 -7.61 3.65
C GLU A 32 3.01 -8.02 2.17
N VAL A 33 1.91 -7.81 1.43
CA VAL A 33 1.84 -8.09 -0.02
C VAL A 33 2.84 -7.24 -0.79
N ILE A 34 2.82 -5.92 -0.59
CA ILE A 34 3.71 -4.99 -1.33
C ILE A 34 5.17 -5.28 -1.00
N PHE A 35 5.51 -5.54 0.26
CA PHE A 35 6.87 -5.88 0.66
C PHE A 35 7.33 -7.21 0.05
N SER A 36 6.50 -8.25 0.06
CA SER A 36 6.83 -9.55 -0.53
C SER A 36 7.10 -9.41 -2.03
N LEU A 37 6.13 -8.83 -2.76
CA LEU A 37 6.23 -8.64 -4.21
C LEU A 37 7.42 -7.77 -4.60
N HIS A 38 7.67 -6.69 -3.86
CA HIS A 38 8.80 -5.81 -4.11
C HIS A 38 10.14 -6.54 -3.86
N ARG A 39 10.25 -7.33 -2.78
CA ARG A 39 11.47 -8.08 -2.46
C ARG A 39 11.76 -9.15 -3.50
N GLU A 40 10.77 -9.97 -3.84
CA GLU A 40 10.90 -11.02 -4.86
C GLU A 40 11.30 -10.42 -6.22
N LYS A 41 10.68 -9.30 -6.61
CA LYS A 41 11.02 -8.57 -7.83
C LYS A 41 12.44 -8.00 -7.76
N ALA A 42 12.84 -7.42 -6.63
CA ALA A 42 14.18 -6.88 -6.44
C ALA A 42 15.27 -7.96 -6.52
N GLU A 43 15.03 -9.13 -5.90
CA GLU A 43 15.94 -10.29 -5.97
C GLU A 43 16.10 -10.79 -7.41
N LEU A 44 15.02 -10.84 -8.19
CA LEU A 44 15.05 -11.23 -9.60
C LEU A 44 15.82 -10.22 -10.45
N LEU A 45 15.53 -8.92 -10.28
CA LEU A 45 16.17 -7.84 -11.03
C LEU A 45 17.65 -7.68 -10.68
N ALA A 46 18.03 -7.93 -9.43
CA ALA A 46 19.43 -7.91 -9.00
C ALA A 46 20.28 -8.96 -9.75
N LYS A 47 19.73 -10.15 -10.02
CA LYS A 47 20.40 -11.18 -10.86
C LYS A 47 20.65 -10.72 -12.29
N MET A 48 19.89 -9.74 -12.76
CA MET A 48 20.01 -9.14 -14.09
C MET A 48 20.78 -7.81 -14.08
N GLY A 49 21.34 -7.39 -12.93
CA GLY A 49 22.02 -6.11 -12.80
C GLY A 49 21.08 -4.90 -12.87
N MET A 50 19.78 -5.09 -12.64
CA MET A 50 18.74 -4.06 -12.72
C MET A 50 18.33 -3.57 -11.32
N PRO A 51 17.97 -2.29 -11.17
CA PRO A 51 17.50 -1.75 -9.90
C PRO A 51 16.12 -2.30 -9.52
N ALA A 52 15.83 -2.31 -8.22
CA ALA A 52 14.49 -2.63 -7.72
C ALA A 52 13.44 -1.70 -8.32
N GLN A 53 12.27 -2.25 -8.63
CA GLN A 53 11.18 -1.51 -9.26
C GLN A 53 9.91 -1.58 -8.42
N PRO A 54 9.06 -0.53 -8.48
CA PRO A 54 7.74 -0.55 -7.87
C PRO A 54 6.86 -1.71 -8.36
N VAL A 55 5.85 -2.03 -7.54
CA VAL A 55 4.86 -3.09 -7.77
C VAL A 55 3.58 -2.47 -8.32
N HIS A 56 3.03 -3.06 -9.37
CA HIS A 56 1.81 -2.57 -9.99
C HIS A 56 0.56 -3.00 -9.22
N LEU A 57 -0.45 -2.13 -9.17
CA LEU A 57 -1.69 -2.35 -8.44
C LEU A 57 -2.42 -3.64 -8.82
N SER A 58 -2.37 -4.05 -10.10
CA SER A 58 -2.94 -5.32 -10.54
C SER A 58 -2.25 -6.55 -9.94
N GLN A 59 -0.94 -6.48 -9.67
CA GLN A 59 -0.19 -7.56 -9.00
C GLN A 59 -0.57 -7.62 -7.52
N ILE A 60 -0.70 -6.44 -6.89
CA ILE A 60 -1.12 -6.32 -5.49
C ILE A 60 -2.51 -6.96 -5.28
N PHE A 61 -3.48 -6.67 -6.15
CA PHE A 61 -4.82 -7.26 -6.01
C PHE A 61 -4.86 -8.77 -6.16
N LYS A 62 -4.16 -9.33 -7.16
CA LYS A 62 -4.06 -10.78 -7.34
C LYS A 62 -3.46 -11.45 -6.10
N GLU A 63 -2.42 -10.85 -5.53
CA GLU A 63 -1.74 -11.41 -4.36
C GLU A 63 -2.59 -11.26 -3.08
N ILE A 64 -3.35 -10.16 -2.92
CA ILE A 64 -4.33 -10.00 -1.83
C ILE A 64 -5.39 -11.10 -1.91
N GLU A 65 -5.99 -11.31 -3.08
CA GLU A 65 -7.00 -12.36 -3.30
C GLU A 65 -6.46 -13.74 -2.94
N SER A 66 -5.25 -14.06 -3.41
CA SER A 66 -4.54 -15.30 -3.10
C SER A 66 -4.33 -15.49 -1.58
N ARG A 67 -3.81 -14.48 -0.89
CA ARG A 67 -3.56 -14.55 0.56
C ARG A 67 -4.85 -14.62 1.38
N ILE A 68 -5.92 -13.94 0.96
CA ILE A 68 -7.22 -14.04 1.63
C ILE A 68 -7.79 -15.44 1.45
N ALA A 69 -7.73 -16.01 0.24
CA ALA A 69 -8.18 -17.37 -0.01
C ALA A 69 -7.46 -18.38 0.89
N LEU A 70 -6.13 -18.26 1.01
CA LEU A 70 -5.32 -19.08 1.91
C LEU A 70 -5.66 -18.87 3.39
N ARG A 71 -5.77 -17.62 3.86
CA ARG A 71 -6.12 -17.36 5.27
C ARG A 71 -7.53 -17.84 5.59
N ARG A 72 -8.47 -17.78 4.65
CA ARG A 72 -9.82 -18.33 4.80
C ARG A 72 -9.80 -19.85 4.89
N SER A 73 -9.03 -20.56 4.07
CA SER A 73 -8.93 -22.02 4.16
C SER A 73 -8.35 -22.48 5.50
N CYS A 74 -7.50 -21.65 6.13
CA CYS A 74 -6.97 -21.88 7.47
C CYS A 74 -7.86 -21.35 8.61
N GLY A 75 -9.00 -20.70 8.32
CA GLY A 75 -9.87 -20.10 9.35
C GLY A 75 -9.31 -18.83 10.02
N CYS A 76 -8.26 -18.23 9.48
CA CYS A 76 -7.56 -17.07 10.05
C CYS A 76 -7.94 -15.73 9.41
N TRP A 77 -8.99 -15.69 8.57
CA TRP A 77 -9.53 -14.46 7.99
C TRP A 77 -11.04 -14.34 8.23
N PRO A 78 -11.46 -13.64 9.30
CA PRO A 78 -12.87 -13.58 9.70
C PRO A 78 -13.69 -12.55 8.92
N HIS A 79 -13.09 -11.83 7.97
CA HIS A 79 -13.72 -10.67 7.30
C HIS A 79 -14.44 -11.06 6.00
N PRO A 80 -15.54 -10.36 5.65
CA PRO A 80 -16.29 -10.58 4.43
C PRO A 80 -15.46 -10.31 3.16
N PRO A 81 -15.89 -10.83 1.99
CA PRO A 81 -15.24 -10.50 0.72
C PRO A 81 -15.48 -9.03 0.37
N HIS A 82 -14.47 -8.40 -0.23
CA HIS A 82 -14.51 -7.01 -0.65
C HIS A 82 -14.25 -6.88 -2.14
N GLU A 83 -14.87 -5.87 -2.75
CA GLU A 83 -14.65 -5.54 -4.15
C GLU A 83 -13.29 -4.86 -4.38
N LYS A 84 -12.81 -4.91 -5.63
CA LYS A 84 -11.56 -4.27 -6.07
C LYS A 84 -11.45 -2.80 -5.66
N ARG A 85 -12.55 -2.03 -5.75
CA ARG A 85 -12.55 -0.60 -5.41
C ARG A 85 -12.33 -0.35 -3.91
N TRP A 86 -12.77 -1.28 -3.07
CA TRP A 86 -12.51 -1.20 -1.64
C TRP A 86 -11.02 -1.40 -1.35
N TRP A 87 -10.40 -2.41 -1.98
CA TRP A 87 -8.96 -2.67 -1.85
C TRP A 87 -8.11 -1.53 -2.40
N ASP A 88 -8.45 -0.99 -3.56
CA ASP A 88 -7.78 0.18 -4.16
C ASP A 88 -7.71 1.36 -3.18
N ARG A 89 -8.86 1.68 -2.55
CA ARG A 89 -8.90 2.71 -1.51
C ARG A 89 -7.95 2.39 -0.36
N ARG A 90 -7.94 1.15 0.16
CA ARG A 90 -7.07 0.78 1.29
C ARG A 90 -5.59 0.80 0.93
N VAL A 91 -5.22 0.46 -0.30
CA VAL A 91 -3.83 0.60 -0.77
C VAL A 91 -3.42 2.07 -0.72
N ASN A 92 -4.27 2.97 -1.23
CA ASN A 92 -4.02 4.42 -1.18
C ASN A 92 -3.93 4.96 0.25
N GLU A 93 -4.83 4.55 1.15
CA GLU A 93 -4.77 4.93 2.56
C GLU A 93 -3.47 4.47 3.22
N THR A 94 -3.04 3.24 2.94
CA THR A 94 -1.81 2.67 3.51
C THR A 94 -0.55 3.41 3.03
N ALA A 95 -0.61 4.06 1.87
CA ALA A 95 0.46 4.88 1.31
C ALA A 95 0.35 6.38 1.66
N CYS A 96 -0.72 6.81 2.33
CA CYS A 96 -1.00 8.22 2.57
C CYS A 96 -0.50 8.67 3.95
N PRO A 97 0.36 9.70 4.04
CA PRO A 97 0.89 10.22 5.31
C PRO A 97 -0.18 10.58 6.35
N SER A 98 -1.32 11.11 5.94
CA SER A 98 -2.39 11.55 6.86
C SER A 98 -3.06 10.42 7.64
N TYR A 99 -2.77 9.16 7.31
CA TYR A 99 -3.28 7.97 8.01
C TYR A 99 -2.32 7.48 9.10
N TYR A 100 -1.21 8.16 9.34
CA TYR A 100 -0.19 7.80 10.32
C TYR A 100 0.06 8.96 11.28
N ASP A 101 0.19 8.67 12.58
CA ASP A 101 0.37 9.69 13.61
C ASP A 101 1.72 10.42 13.49
N ASP A 102 2.75 9.70 13.05
CA ASP A 102 4.08 10.25 12.74
C ASP A 102 4.18 10.86 11.33
N GLY A 103 3.11 10.75 10.53
CA GLY A 103 3.08 11.18 9.14
C GLY A 103 3.96 10.33 8.21
N VAL A 104 4.48 9.18 8.65
CA VAL A 104 5.41 8.36 7.85
C VAL A 104 4.77 7.02 7.47
N PRO A 105 4.30 6.88 6.22
CA PRO A 105 3.71 5.62 5.78
C PRO A 105 4.79 4.56 5.55
N LYS A 106 4.47 3.28 5.80
CA LYS A 106 5.40 2.15 5.58
C LYS A 106 5.63 1.82 4.10
N ILE A 107 4.67 2.20 3.25
CA ILE A 107 4.73 2.11 1.79
C ILE A 107 4.49 3.50 1.20
N VAL A 108 4.90 3.72 -0.04
CA VAL A 108 4.65 4.97 -0.77
C VAL A 108 4.16 4.67 -2.18
N SER A 109 3.42 5.61 -2.75
CA SER A 109 3.10 5.63 -4.18
C SER A 109 4.30 6.20 -4.93
N ALA A 110 4.92 5.40 -5.79
CA ALA A 110 6.02 5.86 -6.66
C ALA A 110 5.47 6.67 -7.84
N SER A 111 4.32 6.25 -8.36
CA SER A 111 3.53 6.94 -9.39
C SER A 111 2.11 6.32 -9.42
N ALA A 112 1.22 6.85 -10.25
CA ALA A 112 -0.16 6.37 -10.31
C ALA A 112 -0.24 4.85 -10.55
N GLY A 113 -0.80 4.11 -9.57
CA GLY A 113 -0.94 2.66 -9.62
C GLY A 113 0.34 1.85 -9.34
N LEU A 114 1.42 2.49 -8.90
CA LEU A 114 2.70 1.86 -8.60
C LEU A 114 3.13 2.15 -7.16
N TYR A 115 3.35 1.09 -6.38
CA TYR A 115 3.66 1.17 -4.96
C TYR A 115 4.95 0.46 -4.59
N MET A 116 5.63 0.94 -3.55
CA MET A 116 6.86 0.34 -3.05
C MET A 116 7.01 0.58 -1.54
N PRO A 117 7.84 -0.21 -0.84
CA PRO A 117 8.26 0.12 0.52
C PRO A 117 8.85 1.54 0.59
N ASN A 118 8.61 2.25 1.69
CA ASN A 118 9.06 3.63 1.83
C ASN A 118 10.61 3.70 1.91
N PRO A 119 11.30 4.31 0.92
CA PRO A 119 12.76 4.42 0.95
C PRO A 119 13.30 5.10 2.20
N LEU A 120 12.57 6.06 2.78
CA LEU A 120 13.02 6.76 3.99
C LEU A 120 13.22 5.82 5.17
N LEU A 121 12.40 4.76 5.26
CA LEU A 121 12.46 3.76 6.33
C LEU A 121 13.42 2.61 6.01
N PHE A 122 13.63 2.31 4.72
CA PHE A 122 14.31 1.08 4.30
C PHE A 122 15.61 1.29 3.49
N ALA A 123 15.97 2.53 3.15
CA ALA A 123 17.23 2.86 2.46
C ALA A 123 18.44 3.04 3.41
N LYS A 124 18.26 2.92 4.73
CA LYS A 124 19.36 3.08 5.71
C LYS A 124 19.79 1.76 6.33
N LYS A 125 20.59 1.01 5.57
CA LYS A 125 21.68 0.16 6.08
C LYS A 125 22.82 0.12 5.06
N THR A 126 23.23 1.28 4.56
CA THR A 126 24.59 1.41 4.02
C THR A 126 25.49 1.48 5.25
N VAL A 127 26.15 0.38 5.54
CA VAL A 127 27.14 0.29 6.61
C VAL A 127 28.23 1.32 6.28
N GLU A 128 28.30 2.41 7.02
CA GLU A 128 29.51 3.21 7.09
C GLU A 128 30.54 2.35 7.83
N VAL A 129 31.27 1.53 7.07
CA VAL A 129 32.54 0.96 7.53
C VAL A 129 33.57 2.07 7.38
N THR A 130 33.68 2.91 8.39
CA THR A 130 34.83 3.81 8.51
C THR A 130 36.03 2.95 8.90
N GLN A 131 36.97 2.80 7.96
CA GLN A 131 38.31 2.28 8.22
C GLN A 131 39.16 3.30 8.98
#